data_AF-A0A699ZRY1-F1
#
_entry.id   AF-A0A699ZRY1-F1
#
_cell.length_a   1.000
_cell.length_b   1.000
_cell.length_c   1.000
_cell.angle_alpha   90.00
_cell.angle_beta   90.00
_cell.angle_gamma   90.00
#
_symmetry.space_group_name_H-M   'P 1'
#
loop_
_entity.id
_entity.type
_entity.pdbx_description
1 polymer ?
#
loop_
_entity_poly.entity_id
_entity_poly.type
_entity_poly.pdbx_seq_one_letter_code
_entity_poly.pdbx_strand_id
1 'polypeptide(L)'
;MLGVSLYDEAYGTFYGNTVYSQGDGYDRNRAAQRNAIDLDFSFDVFYHTSVSDPRCMAVVEVILLERMLDGVVRGQYSMGWALLPLFRVGVGAGGSLGGAVTLDALGSGKPLSVPLVGGTPRYLLLRHVYNEELRAPKVLPNCSITFQAEAYPAMDAFIPLLPEDFLVSYGDVVPGLRRFDTAGQLSVSAKQVISTLASPMLSPTYSVVLRRLQLALPAKLHELLATL
;
A
#
# COMPACT_ATOMS: atom_id res chain seq x y z
N MET A 1 -11.41 0.19 9.20
CA MET A 1 -10.01 -0.04 8.80
C MET A 1 -9.98 -0.15 7.29
N LEU A 2 -8.91 0.30 6.64
CA LEU A 2 -8.69 0.09 5.22
C LEU A 2 -7.61 -0.98 5.01
N GLY A 3 -7.77 -1.83 4.01
CA GLY A 3 -6.72 -2.69 3.48
C GLY A 3 -6.39 -2.23 2.06
N VAL A 4 -5.11 -2.13 1.73
CA VAL A 4 -4.64 -1.66 0.41
C VAL A 4 -3.69 -2.69 -0.17
N SER A 5 -3.96 -3.12 -1.39
CA SER A 5 -3.14 -4.08 -2.15
C SER A 5 -2.94 -3.57 -3.58
N LEU A 6 -1.92 -4.06 -4.27
CA LEU A 6 -1.72 -3.79 -5.69
C LEU A 6 -2.31 -4.92 -6.54
N TYR A 7 -2.89 -4.55 -7.69
CA TYR A 7 -3.56 -5.47 -8.60
C TYR A 7 -3.30 -5.12 -10.06
N ASP A 8 -2.94 -6.12 -10.84
CA ASP A 8 -2.77 -6.01 -12.28
C ASP A 8 -4.00 -6.59 -12.99
N GLU A 9 -4.80 -5.70 -13.58
CA GLU A 9 -6.00 -6.08 -14.34
C GLU A 9 -5.68 -6.89 -15.59
N ALA A 10 -4.50 -6.69 -16.20
CA ALA A 10 -4.12 -7.39 -17.43
C ALA A 10 -3.91 -8.89 -17.20
N TYR A 11 -3.35 -9.25 -16.04
CA TYR A 11 -3.06 -10.65 -15.67
C TYR A 11 -4.01 -11.20 -14.61
N GLY A 12 -4.89 -10.36 -14.05
CA GLY A 12 -5.85 -10.80 -13.06
C GLY A 12 -5.25 -11.16 -11.71
N THR A 13 -4.10 -10.59 -11.36
CA THR A 13 -3.31 -11.01 -10.21
C THR A 13 -3.05 -9.86 -9.24
N PHE A 14 -3.09 -10.18 -7.95
CA PHE A 14 -2.53 -9.32 -6.93
C PHE A 14 -1.01 -9.49 -6.89
N TYR A 15 -0.31 -8.43 -6.52
CA TYR A 15 1.15 -8.44 -6.35
C TYR A 15 1.57 -7.53 -5.19
N GLY A 16 2.82 -7.65 -4.77
CA GLY A 16 3.30 -6.98 -3.56
C GLY A 16 2.68 -7.53 -2.28
N ASN A 17 2.63 -6.71 -1.25
CA ASN A 17 1.95 -6.99 0.02
C ASN A 17 0.62 -6.21 0.15
N THR A 18 -0.15 -6.56 1.16
CA THR A 18 -1.28 -5.75 1.64
C THR A 18 -0.84 -4.95 2.86
N VAL A 19 -1.15 -3.66 2.89
CA VAL A 19 -0.96 -2.79 4.06
C VAL A 19 -2.32 -2.39 4.64
N TYR A 20 -2.38 -2.18 5.95
CA TYR A 20 -3.62 -1.88 6.65
C TYR A 20 -3.52 -0.56 7.43
N SER A 21 -4.60 0.22 7.40
CA SER A 21 -4.73 1.41 8.24
C SER A 21 -4.95 1.03 9.70
N GLN A 22 -4.88 2.02 10.59
CA GLN A 22 -5.51 1.87 11.90
C GLN A 22 -7.04 1.80 11.75
N GLY A 23 -7.71 1.14 12.69
CA GLY A 23 -9.16 1.17 12.76
C GLY A 23 -9.63 2.52 13.30
N ASP A 24 -10.59 3.15 12.63
CA ASP A 24 -11.32 4.29 13.18
C ASP A 24 -12.58 3.82 13.93
N GLY A 25 -12.92 4.54 14.99
CA GLY A 25 -14.09 4.25 15.81
C GLY A 25 -15.37 4.68 15.11
N TYR A 26 -16.30 3.73 14.94
CA TYR A 26 -17.63 4.06 14.43
C TYR A 26 -18.52 4.60 15.57
N ASP A 27 -18.80 5.91 15.55
CA ASP A 27 -19.78 6.54 16.44
C ASP A 27 -21.16 6.58 15.78
N ARG A 28 -22.04 5.68 16.24
CA ARG A 28 -23.43 5.57 15.78
C ARG A 28 -24.26 6.83 16.05
N ASN A 29 -24.00 7.54 17.15
CA ASN A 29 -24.75 8.74 17.51
C ASN A 29 -24.38 9.89 16.56
N ARG A 30 -23.09 10.06 16.27
CA ARG A 30 -22.59 11.03 15.29
C ARG A 30 -23.12 10.74 13.88
N ALA A 31 -23.15 9.46 13.50
CA ALA A 31 -23.73 9.03 12.22
C ALA A 31 -25.24 9.32 12.12
N ALA A 32 -26.00 9.06 13.19
CA ALA A 32 -27.44 9.31 13.23
C ALA A 32 -27.77 10.81 13.15
N GLN A 33 -26.97 11.67 13.80
CA GLN A 33 -27.16 13.13 13.73
C GLN A 33 -26.86 13.70 12.34
N ARG A 34 -25.87 13.15 11.62
CA ARG A 34 -25.45 13.64 10.30
C ARG A 34 -26.19 12.98 9.14
N ASN A 35 -26.98 11.93 9.39
CA ASN A 35 -27.56 11.04 8.38
C ASN A 35 -26.52 10.56 7.33
N ALA A 36 -25.27 10.46 7.76
CA ALA A 36 -24.11 10.10 6.95
C ALA A 36 -23.03 9.54 7.87
N ILE A 37 -22.28 8.56 7.36
CA ILE A 37 -21.08 8.06 8.02
C ILE A 37 -19.90 8.63 7.24
N ASP A 38 -19.27 9.64 7.81
CA ASP A 38 -18.05 10.25 7.29
C ASP A 38 -16.89 9.69 8.11
N LEU A 39 -16.15 8.75 7.52
CA LEU A 39 -15.01 8.11 8.15
C LEU A 39 -13.75 8.74 7.56
N ASP A 40 -13.01 9.46 8.39
CA ASP A 40 -11.72 10.02 8.00
C ASP A 40 -10.65 8.96 8.21
N PHE A 41 -10.39 8.19 7.17
CA PHE A 41 -9.25 7.29 7.10
C PHE A 41 -8.10 7.98 6.37
N SER A 42 -7.58 9.08 6.93
CA SER A 42 -6.30 9.64 6.50
C SER A 42 -5.22 8.56 6.63
N PHE A 43 -4.86 7.95 5.50
CA PHE A 43 -4.02 6.77 5.43
C PHE A 43 -3.09 6.84 4.22
N ASP A 44 -1.89 7.36 4.46
CA ASP A 44 -0.88 7.46 3.42
C ASP A 44 -0.13 6.13 3.27
N VAL A 45 0.01 5.72 2.00
CA VAL A 45 0.71 4.50 1.60
C VAL A 45 1.82 4.89 0.64
N PHE A 46 3.01 4.42 0.94
CA PHE A 46 4.25 4.70 0.24
C PHE A 46 4.77 3.41 -0.37
N TYR A 47 5.25 3.47 -1.60
CA TYR A 47 5.93 2.37 -2.28
C TYR A 47 6.73 2.91 -3.46
N HIS A 48 7.57 2.07 -4.05
CA HIS A 48 8.25 2.36 -5.30
C HIS A 48 8.01 1.23 -6.29
N THR A 49 8.02 1.58 -7.58
CA THR A 49 7.71 0.64 -8.65
C THR A 49 8.36 1.12 -9.95
N SER A 50 8.80 0.19 -10.78
CA SER A 50 9.15 0.44 -12.19
C SER A 50 7.93 0.30 -13.11
N VAL A 51 6.79 -0.17 -12.59
CA VAL A 51 5.55 -0.30 -13.34
C VAL A 51 5.01 1.07 -13.70
N SER A 52 4.56 1.22 -14.94
CA SER A 52 3.91 2.44 -15.44
C SER A 52 2.71 2.11 -16.33
N ASP A 53 1.98 1.03 -16.00
CA ASP A 53 0.83 0.55 -16.77
C ASP A 53 -0.49 0.97 -16.09
N PRO A 54 -1.41 1.67 -16.78
CA PRO A 54 -2.69 2.09 -16.21
C PRO A 54 -3.62 0.95 -15.78
N ARG A 55 -3.35 -0.29 -16.20
CA ARG A 55 -4.08 -1.49 -15.76
C ARG A 55 -3.63 -1.97 -14.38
N CYS A 56 -2.49 -1.48 -13.90
CA CYS A 56 -2.04 -1.69 -12.53
C CYS A 56 -2.69 -0.64 -11.62
N MET A 57 -3.42 -1.11 -10.61
CA MET A 57 -4.27 -0.29 -9.76
C MET A 57 -4.06 -0.65 -8.29
N ALA A 58 -4.39 0.27 -7.39
CA ALA A 58 -4.56 -0.06 -5.98
C ALA A 58 -5.99 -0.56 -5.76
N VAL A 59 -6.13 -1.63 -4.99
CA VAL A 59 -7.40 -2.13 -4.50
C VAL A 59 -7.51 -1.73 -3.04
N VAL A 60 -8.52 -0.93 -2.72
CA VAL A 60 -8.81 -0.52 -1.34
C VAL A 60 -10.04 -1.26 -0.85
N GLU A 61 -9.90 -2.00 0.24
CA GLU A 61 -10.99 -2.69 0.94
C GLU A 61 -11.35 -1.94 2.23
N VAL A 62 -12.63 -1.66 2.42
CA VAL A 62 -13.17 -1.13 3.67
C VAL A 62 -13.53 -2.29 4.58
N ILE A 63 -12.82 -2.42 5.70
CA ILE A 63 -12.95 -3.55 6.62
C ILE A 63 -13.54 -3.07 7.95
N LEU A 64 -14.68 -3.66 8.31
CA LEU A 64 -15.28 -3.55 9.63
C LEU A 64 -14.58 -4.52 10.58
N LEU A 65 -14.09 -3.99 11.70
CA LEU A 65 -13.54 -4.77 12.80
C LEU A 65 -14.57 -4.84 13.92
N GLU A 66 -15.10 -6.03 14.20
CA GLU A 66 -15.88 -6.27 15.41
C GLU A 66 -14.91 -6.54 16.56
N ARG A 67 -14.93 -5.71 17.60
CA ARG A 67 -14.09 -5.87 18.79
C ARG A 67 -14.93 -6.23 20.00
N MET A 68 -14.41 -7.12 20.83
CA MET A 68 -14.94 -7.39 22.16
C MET A 68 -14.64 -6.23 23.11
N LEU A 69 -15.27 -6.22 24.30
CA LEU A 69 -15.08 -5.18 25.31
C LEU A 69 -13.63 -5.10 25.83
N ASP A 70 -12.88 -6.19 25.76
CA ASP A 70 -11.45 -6.26 26.10
C ASP A 70 -10.53 -5.77 24.97
N GLY A 71 -11.10 -5.33 23.84
CA GLY A 71 -10.38 -4.82 22.67
C GLY A 71 -9.95 -5.89 21.66
N VAL A 72 -10.13 -7.18 21.97
CA VAL A 72 -9.78 -8.30 21.06
C VAL A 72 -10.69 -8.27 19.84
N VAL A 73 -10.09 -8.43 18.65
CA VAL A 73 -10.86 -8.51 17.39
C VAL A 73 -11.58 -9.85 17.32
N ARG A 74 -12.91 -9.81 17.34
CA ARG A 74 -13.80 -10.97 17.21
C ARG A 74 -14.05 -11.36 15.76
N GLY A 75 -14.16 -10.36 14.88
CA GLY A 75 -14.54 -10.57 13.49
C GLY A 75 -14.01 -9.47 12.57
N GLN A 76 -13.79 -9.83 11.31
CA GLN A 76 -13.43 -8.91 10.23
C GLN A 76 -14.37 -9.13 9.05
N TYR A 77 -14.96 -8.05 8.56
CA TYR A 77 -15.97 -8.10 7.50
C TYR A 77 -15.68 -7.04 6.44
N SER A 78 -15.66 -7.45 5.17
CA SER A 78 -15.62 -6.48 4.07
C SER A 78 -16.94 -5.75 3.97
N MET A 79 -16.87 -4.43 4.01
CA MET A 79 -18.01 -3.53 3.80
C MET A 79 -18.10 -3.02 2.36
N GLY A 80 -17.07 -3.26 1.56
CA GLY A 80 -16.97 -2.83 0.18
C GLY A 80 -15.52 -2.56 -0.20
N TRP A 81 -15.28 -2.35 -1.49
CA TRP A 81 -13.94 -2.09 -2.01
C TRP A 81 -13.99 -1.19 -3.24
N ALA A 82 -12.85 -0.64 -3.65
CA ALA A 82 -12.72 0.18 -4.86
C ALA A 82 -11.39 -0.08 -5.57
N LEU A 83 -11.38 0.19 -6.88
CA LEU A 83 -10.17 0.27 -7.70
C LEU A 83 -9.75 1.74 -7.83
N LEU A 84 -8.49 2.00 -7.49
CA LEU A 84 -7.88 3.32 -7.52
C LEU A 84 -6.83 3.31 -8.63
N PRO A 85 -7.01 4.10 -9.70
CA PRO A 85 -5.99 4.22 -10.74
C PRO A 85 -4.73 4.89 -10.17
N LEU A 86 -3.56 4.27 -10.43
CA LEU A 86 -2.26 4.73 -9.93
C LEU A 86 -1.39 5.36 -11.02
N PHE A 87 -1.63 5.01 -12.29
CA PHE A 87 -0.84 5.48 -13.41
C PHE A 87 -1.71 6.19 -14.46
N ARG A 88 -1.13 7.17 -15.14
CA ARG A 88 -1.80 7.86 -16.25
C ARG A 88 -1.86 6.93 -17.46
N VAL A 89 -2.97 6.96 -18.20
CA VAL A 89 -3.05 6.41 -19.55
C VAL A 89 -2.41 7.42 -20.50
N GLY A 90 -1.29 7.05 -21.14
CA GLY A 90 -0.89 7.75 -22.36
C GLY A 90 -2.00 7.58 -23.41
N VAL A 91 -2.37 8.66 -24.11
CA VAL A 91 -3.47 8.70 -25.11
C VAL A 91 -3.43 7.44 -25.99
N GLY A 92 -4.32 6.46 -25.75
CA GLY A 92 -4.38 5.24 -26.55
C GLY A 92 -4.97 3.98 -25.93
N ALA A 93 -5.11 3.84 -24.60
CA ALA A 93 -5.62 2.60 -24.00
C ALA A 93 -7.05 2.73 -23.46
N GLY A 94 -8.02 2.33 -24.29
CA GLY A 94 -9.40 2.09 -23.86
C GLY A 94 -9.55 0.71 -23.25
N GLY A 95 -9.96 0.64 -21.98
CA GLY A 95 -10.22 -0.62 -21.26
C GLY A 95 -11.15 -0.39 -20.07
N SER A 96 -12.30 -1.04 -20.12
CA SER A 96 -13.48 -0.87 -19.26
C SER A 96 -13.32 -1.43 -17.85
N LEU A 97 -13.66 -0.63 -16.83
CA LEU A 97 -14.73 -0.89 -15.85
C LEU A 97 -14.78 0.24 -14.80
N GLY A 98 -15.76 1.15 -14.96
CA GLY A 98 -16.29 1.96 -13.85
C GLY A 98 -15.76 3.40 -13.72
N GLY A 99 -16.55 4.36 -14.20
CA GLY A 99 -16.40 5.79 -13.91
C GLY A 99 -15.25 6.45 -14.67
N ALA A 100 -15.56 7.43 -15.52
CA ALA A 100 -14.58 8.24 -16.22
C ALA A 100 -13.81 9.13 -15.23
N VAL A 101 -12.87 8.55 -14.48
CA VAL A 101 -11.83 9.30 -13.79
C VAL A 101 -10.92 9.83 -14.89
N THR A 102 -10.99 11.12 -15.19
CA THR A 102 -10.06 11.76 -16.11
C THR A 102 -8.67 11.74 -15.48
N LEU A 103 -7.83 10.82 -15.97
CA LEU A 103 -6.47 10.56 -15.46
C LEU A 103 -5.50 11.73 -15.64
N ASP A 104 -5.92 12.81 -16.34
CA ASP A 104 -5.22 14.10 -16.38
C ASP A 104 -5.05 14.73 -14.99
N ALA A 105 -5.90 14.37 -14.03
CA ALA A 105 -5.82 14.85 -12.66
C ALA A 105 -4.81 14.07 -11.78
N LEU A 106 -4.35 12.89 -12.19
CA LEU A 106 -3.34 12.12 -11.47
C LEU A 106 -2.03 12.93 -11.47
N GLY A 107 -1.49 13.35 -10.33
CA GLY A 107 -0.34 14.27 -10.28
C GLY A 107 -0.65 15.76 -10.52
N SER A 108 -1.94 16.15 -10.58
CA SER A 108 -2.35 17.57 -10.50
C SER A 108 -2.50 18.07 -9.06
N GLY A 109 -2.27 17.19 -8.08
CA GLY A 109 -2.48 17.44 -6.65
C GLY A 109 -3.96 17.49 -6.24
N LYS A 110 -4.90 17.22 -7.16
CA LYS A 110 -6.34 17.24 -6.86
C LYS A 110 -6.81 15.85 -6.41
N PRO A 111 -7.54 15.76 -5.29
CA PRO A 111 -8.16 14.50 -4.87
C PRO A 111 -9.17 14.00 -5.91
N LEU A 112 -9.12 12.70 -6.18
CA LEU A 112 -10.04 11.95 -7.02
C LEU A 112 -11.04 11.21 -6.12
N SER A 113 -12.20 10.87 -6.67
CA SER A 113 -13.22 10.09 -5.96
C SER A 113 -13.65 8.91 -6.81
N VAL A 114 -13.62 7.71 -6.21
CA VAL A 114 -14.03 6.45 -6.85
C VAL A 114 -15.17 5.80 -6.07
N PRO A 115 -16.18 5.23 -6.74
CA PRO A 115 -17.30 4.59 -6.07
C PRO A 115 -16.88 3.29 -5.39
N LEU A 116 -17.47 2.99 -4.24
CA LEU A 116 -17.35 1.69 -3.58
C LEU A 116 -18.26 0.67 -4.25
N VAL A 117 -17.76 -0.55 -4.42
CA VAL A 117 -18.55 -1.73 -4.82
C VAL A 117 -18.70 -2.67 -3.63
N GLY A 118 -19.86 -3.34 -3.55
CA GLY A 118 -20.16 -4.28 -2.47
C GLY A 118 -19.35 -5.58 -2.56
N GLY A 119 -19.40 -6.38 -1.50
CA GLY A 119 -18.71 -7.66 -1.46
C GLY A 119 -17.23 -7.53 -1.12
N THR A 120 -16.39 -8.41 -1.67
CA THR A 120 -14.96 -8.51 -1.31
C THR A 120 -14.07 -8.39 -2.55
N PRO A 121 -12.85 -7.83 -2.43
CA PRO A 121 -11.84 -7.83 -3.50
C PRO A 121 -11.53 -9.20 -4.09
N ARG A 122 -11.79 -10.29 -3.36
CA ARG A 122 -11.60 -11.67 -3.88
C ARG A 122 -12.37 -11.92 -5.17
N TYR A 123 -13.41 -11.15 -5.48
CA TYR A 123 -14.06 -11.18 -6.79
C TYR A 123 -13.05 -11.02 -7.94
N LEU A 124 -12.05 -10.13 -7.80
CA LEU A 124 -11.02 -9.90 -8.82
C LEU A 124 -10.20 -11.16 -9.11
N LEU A 125 -9.89 -11.95 -8.09
CA LEU A 125 -9.20 -13.24 -8.23
C LEU A 125 -10.13 -14.30 -8.83
N LEU A 126 -11.36 -14.39 -8.30
CA LEU A 126 -12.27 -15.48 -8.60
C LEU A 126 -12.91 -15.37 -9.99
N ARG A 127 -13.15 -14.15 -10.49
CA ARG A 127 -13.76 -13.94 -11.82
C ARG A 127 -12.92 -14.54 -12.96
N HIS A 128 -11.60 -14.66 -12.78
CA HIS A 128 -10.72 -15.30 -13.75
C HIS A 128 -10.75 -16.83 -13.65
N VAL A 129 -10.97 -17.38 -12.46
CA VAL A 129 -11.03 -18.83 -12.22
C VAL A 129 -12.37 -19.41 -12.68
N TYR A 130 -13.46 -18.69 -12.43
CA TYR A 130 -14.84 -19.14 -12.65
C TYR A 130 -15.49 -18.46 -13.88
N ASN A 131 -14.72 -17.71 -14.68
CA ASN A 131 -15.20 -16.94 -15.84
C ASN A 131 -16.41 -16.02 -15.51
N GLU A 132 -17.24 -15.69 -16.52
CA GLU A 132 -18.40 -14.79 -16.44
C GLU A 132 -19.57 -15.30 -15.57
N GLU A 133 -19.46 -16.49 -14.97
CA GLU A 133 -20.54 -17.05 -14.13
C GLU A 133 -20.65 -16.35 -12.77
N LEU A 134 -19.59 -15.69 -12.30
CA LEU A 134 -19.67 -14.83 -11.12
C LEU A 134 -20.41 -13.55 -11.43
N ARG A 135 -21.53 -13.35 -10.76
CA ARG A 135 -22.25 -12.08 -10.75
C ARG A 135 -21.31 -10.95 -10.31
N ALA A 136 -21.16 -9.96 -11.19
CA ALA A 136 -20.41 -8.75 -10.90
C ALA A 136 -20.93 -8.03 -9.63
N PRO A 137 -20.04 -7.53 -8.76
CA PRO A 137 -20.42 -6.72 -7.62
C PRO A 137 -21.19 -5.46 -8.04
N LYS A 138 -22.11 -5.04 -7.18
CA LYS A 138 -22.89 -3.82 -7.41
C LYS A 138 -22.21 -2.64 -6.73
N VAL A 139 -22.23 -1.49 -7.38
CA VAL A 139 -21.86 -0.20 -6.78
C VAL A 139 -22.78 0.07 -5.58
N LEU A 140 -22.18 0.46 -4.46
CA LEU A 140 -22.89 0.90 -3.27
C LEU A 140 -23.35 2.34 -3.48
N PRO A 141 -24.65 2.63 -3.32
CA PRO A 141 -25.17 3.98 -3.55
C PRO A 141 -24.58 4.97 -2.55
N ASN A 142 -24.17 6.15 -3.04
CA ASN A 142 -23.65 7.26 -2.24
C ASN A 142 -22.42 6.93 -1.39
N CYS A 143 -21.64 5.92 -1.80
CA CYS A 143 -20.44 5.48 -1.10
C CYS A 143 -19.23 5.62 -2.03
N SER A 144 -18.23 6.41 -1.63
CA SER A 144 -17.02 6.64 -2.41
C SER A 144 -15.79 6.76 -1.53
N ILE A 145 -14.62 6.45 -2.09
CA ILE A 145 -13.31 6.73 -1.51
C ILE A 145 -12.70 7.91 -2.25
N THR A 146 -12.29 8.92 -1.49
CA THR A 146 -11.47 10.02 -2.00
C THR A 146 -10.00 9.67 -1.80
N PHE A 147 -9.18 9.87 -2.83
CA PHE A 147 -7.74 9.55 -2.79
C PHE A 147 -6.92 10.51 -3.66
N GLN A 148 -5.62 10.53 -3.43
CA GLN A 148 -4.64 11.23 -4.25
C GLN A 148 -3.45 10.31 -4.48
N ALA A 149 -3.01 10.21 -5.73
CA ALA A 149 -1.81 9.46 -6.12
C ALA A 149 -0.84 10.43 -6.81
N GLU A 150 0.37 10.54 -6.27
CA GLU A 150 1.40 11.45 -6.76
C GLU A 150 2.81 10.90 -6.52
N ALA A 151 3.76 11.37 -7.31
CA ALA A 151 5.16 11.06 -7.08
C ALA A 151 5.63 11.74 -5.79
N TYR A 152 6.43 11.03 -5.00
CA TYR A 152 6.88 11.51 -3.69
C TYR A 152 8.41 11.42 -3.57
N PRO A 153 9.16 12.42 -4.11
CA PRO A 153 10.63 12.37 -4.21
C PRO A 153 11.36 12.26 -2.87
N ALA A 154 10.71 12.59 -1.76
CA ALA A 154 11.30 12.38 -0.44
C ALA A 154 11.68 10.90 -0.21
N MET A 155 11.02 9.96 -0.89
CA MET A 155 11.35 8.54 -0.82
C MET A 155 12.71 8.16 -1.39
N ASP A 156 13.27 8.94 -2.30
CA ASP A 156 14.49 8.59 -3.06
C ASP A 156 15.64 8.17 -2.14
N ALA A 157 15.76 8.81 -0.97
CA ALA A 157 16.80 8.54 0.01
C ALA A 157 16.72 7.12 0.63
N PHE A 158 15.56 6.47 0.60
CA PHE A 158 15.33 5.19 1.26
C PHE A 158 14.66 4.11 0.40
N ILE A 159 14.40 4.38 -0.89
CA ILE A 159 14.01 3.36 -1.88
C ILE A 159 14.86 2.08 -1.75
N PRO A 160 16.21 2.13 -1.61
CA PRO A 160 17.01 0.91 -1.49
C PRO A 160 16.72 0.04 -0.26
N LEU A 161 16.00 0.57 0.73
CA LEU A 161 15.60 -0.17 1.94
C LEU A 161 14.29 -0.93 1.77
N LEU A 162 13.56 -0.69 0.67
CA LEU A 162 12.28 -1.32 0.39
C LEU A 162 12.39 -2.21 -0.85
N PRO A 163 11.76 -3.40 -0.85
CA PRO A 163 11.51 -4.13 -2.08
C PRO A 163 10.62 -3.30 -3.03
N GLU A 164 10.75 -3.56 -4.32
CA GLU A 164 9.83 -3.01 -5.32
C GLU A 164 8.40 -3.53 -5.08
N ASP A 165 7.40 -2.69 -5.37
CA ASP A 165 5.97 -2.97 -5.18
C ASP A 165 5.57 -3.33 -3.75
N PHE A 166 6.41 -2.99 -2.76
CA PHE A 166 6.15 -3.21 -1.35
C PHE A 166 5.55 -1.97 -0.70
N LEU A 167 4.27 -2.05 -0.36
CA LEU A 167 3.49 -1.02 0.31
C LEU A 167 3.91 -0.89 1.78
N VAL A 168 4.19 0.34 2.21
CA VAL A 168 4.43 0.71 3.60
C VAL A 168 3.60 1.92 4.00
N SER A 169 3.30 2.03 5.29
CA SER A 169 2.55 3.11 5.92
C SER A 169 3.31 3.64 7.13
N TYR A 170 2.83 4.73 7.75
CA TYR A 170 3.48 5.31 8.94
C TYR A 170 3.65 4.36 10.13
N GLY A 171 2.82 3.32 10.22
CA GLY A 171 2.93 2.30 11.26
C GLY A 171 4.03 1.27 10.99
N ASP A 172 4.56 1.22 9.77
CA ASP A 172 5.51 0.20 9.36
C ASP A 172 6.94 0.51 9.77
N VAL A 173 7.60 -0.57 10.18
CA VAL A 173 8.96 -0.54 10.66
C VAL A 173 9.90 -0.84 9.50
N VAL A 174 10.55 0.19 8.95
CA VAL A 174 11.56 0.05 7.89
C VAL A 174 12.96 0.01 8.52
N PRO A 175 13.71 -1.10 8.40
CA PRO A 175 15.10 -1.16 8.84
C PRO A 175 15.96 -0.12 8.12
N GLY A 176 16.84 0.57 8.85
CA GLY A 176 17.68 1.63 8.30
C GLY A 176 17.05 3.02 8.31
N LEU A 177 15.76 3.16 8.63
CA LEU A 177 15.13 4.45 8.95
C LEU A 177 15.13 4.71 10.46
N ARG A 178 15.33 5.97 10.84
CA ARG A 178 15.12 6.45 12.21
C ARG A 178 13.65 6.38 12.55
N ARG A 179 13.36 6.31 13.84
CA ARG A 179 12.00 6.24 14.37
C ARG A 179 11.85 7.22 15.51
N PHE A 180 10.64 7.70 15.66
CA PHE A 180 10.29 8.60 16.73
C PHE A 180 9.10 8.04 17.50
N ASP A 181 9.05 8.25 18.81
CA ASP A 181 7.84 7.99 19.57
C ASP A 181 6.75 9.04 19.27
N THR A 182 5.58 8.88 19.87
CA THR A 182 4.48 9.85 19.73
C THR A 182 4.80 11.24 20.28
N ALA A 183 5.88 11.39 21.08
CA ALA A 183 6.37 12.66 21.59
C ALA A 183 7.46 13.28 20.69
N GLY A 184 7.76 12.66 19.54
CA GLY A 184 8.77 13.12 18.60
C GLY A 184 10.21 12.89 19.05
N GLN A 185 10.45 12.02 20.04
CA GLN A 185 11.79 11.65 20.50
C GLN A 185 12.29 10.42 19.78
N LEU A 186 13.60 10.36 19.50
CA LEU A 186 14.22 9.20 18.86
C LEU A 186 13.94 7.94 19.65
N SER A 187 13.35 6.94 19.00
CA SER A 187 12.95 5.70 19.63
C SER A 187 13.60 4.51 18.93
N VAL A 188 14.11 3.58 19.72
CA VAL A 188 14.55 2.26 19.26
C VAL A 188 13.47 1.19 19.44
N SER A 189 12.32 1.58 20.03
CA SER A 189 11.18 0.69 20.23
C SER A 189 10.50 0.35 18.91
N ALA A 190 9.92 -0.84 18.83
CA ALA A 190 8.99 -1.21 17.76
C ALA A 190 7.53 -0.90 18.12
N LYS A 191 7.25 -0.48 19.36
CA LYS A 191 5.90 -0.16 19.85
C LYS A 191 5.72 1.34 19.96
N GLN A 192 4.54 1.83 19.54
CA GLN A 192 4.13 3.24 19.64
C GLN A 192 5.11 4.21 18.98
N VAL A 193 5.55 3.87 17.76
CA VAL A 193 6.43 4.73 16.96
C VAL A 193 5.69 5.28 15.75
N ILE A 194 6.11 6.46 15.32
CA ILE A 194 5.75 7.09 14.06
C ILE A 194 6.98 6.95 13.15
N SER A 195 6.80 6.31 12.00
CA SER A 195 7.87 6.17 11.01
C SER A 195 8.12 7.49 10.29
N THR A 196 9.37 7.75 9.93
CA THR A 196 9.78 8.99 9.25
C THR A 196 9.36 9.05 7.78
N LEU A 197 8.40 8.26 7.31
CA LEU A 197 8.14 8.14 5.87
C LEU A 197 7.75 9.47 5.20
N ALA A 198 7.18 10.42 5.93
CA ALA A 198 6.90 11.79 5.48
C ALA A 198 8.15 12.70 5.37
N SER A 199 9.22 12.33 6.07
CA SER A 199 10.48 13.07 6.10
C SER A 199 11.60 12.10 6.50
N PRO A 200 11.97 11.19 5.60
CA PRO A 200 12.76 10.01 5.95
C PRO A 200 14.15 10.39 6.42
N MET A 201 14.53 9.88 7.58
CA MET A 201 15.86 10.07 8.13
C MET A 201 16.57 8.73 8.22
N LEU A 202 17.71 8.59 7.56
CA LEU A 202 18.52 7.38 7.66
C LEU A 202 19.10 7.21 9.07
N SER A 203 19.14 5.97 9.53
CA SER A 203 19.84 5.56 10.74
C SER A 203 21.35 5.81 10.60
N PRO A 204 22.09 5.90 11.72
CA PRO A 204 23.54 6.08 11.68
C PRO A 204 24.21 5.04 10.77
N THR A 205 25.12 5.50 9.92
CA THR A 205 25.93 4.64 9.06
C THR A 205 27.17 4.16 9.82
N TYR A 206 27.56 2.91 9.57
CA TYR A 206 28.76 2.31 10.15
C TYR A 206 29.77 2.02 9.04
N SER A 207 31.05 2.22 9.30
CA SER A 207 32.13 1.81 8.40
C SER A 207 32.75 0.50 8.88
N VAL A 208 33.02 -0.41 7.94
CA VAL A 208 33.77 -1.64 8.20
C VAL A 208 35.12 -1.52 7.53
N VAL A 209 36.18 -1.60 8.33
CA VAL A 209 37.56 -1.58 7.83
C VAL A 209 38.07 -3.02 7.78
N LEU A 210 38.15 -3.58 6.58
CA LEU A 210 38.70 -4.91 6.36
C LEU A 210 40.23 -4.82 6.22
N ARG A 211 40.99 -5.38 7.17
CA ARG A 211 42.45 -5.44 7.12
C ARG A 211 42.92 -6.89 7.17
N ARG A 212 43.93 -7.22 6.35
CA ARG A 212 44.55 -8.55 6.28
C ARG A 212 43.54 -9.67 6.03
N LEU A 213 42.65 -9.46 5.06
CA LEU A 213 41.67 -10.48 4.68
C LEU A 213 42.42 -11.69 4.11
N GLN A 214 42.39 -12.82 4.83
CA GLN A 214 42.95 -14.08 4.37
C GLN A 214 41.81 -14.94 3.83
N LEU A 215 41.83 -15.22 2.53
CA LEU A 215 40.92 -16.19 1.92
C LEU A 215 41.63 -17.54 1.81
N ALA A 216 41.04 -18.57 2.42
CA ALA A 216 41.41 -19.95 2.12
C ALA A 216 40.70 -20.38 0.84
N LEU A 217 41.42 -20.33 -0.29
CA LEU A 217 40.89 -20.77 -1.58
C LEU A 217 41.11 -22.29 -1.78
N PRO A 218 40.15 -23.00 -2.41
CA PRO A 218 40.36 -24.41 -2.81
C PRO A 218 41.48 -24.56 -3.85
N ALA A 219 42.24 -25.66 -3.79
CA ALA A 219 43.40 -25.94 -4.66
C ALA A 219 43.17 -25.66 -6.16
N LYS A 220 42.03 -26.09 -6.69
CA LYS A 220 41.65 -25.87 -8.11
C LYS A 220 41.58 -24.40 -8.51
N LEU A 221 41.24 -23.51 -7.57
CA LEU A 221 41.14 -22.07 -7.82
C LEU A 221 42.51 -21.39 -7.80
N HIS A 222 43.48 -21.96 -7.06
CA HIS A 222 44.88 -21.52 -7.11
C HIS A 222 45.50 -21.82 -8.47
N GLU A 223 45.25 -23.01 -9.02
CA GLU A 223 45.74 -23.39 -10.35
C GLU A 223 45.23 -22.45 -11.45
N LEU A 224 43.94 -22.08 -11.39
CA LEU A 224 43.32 -21.18 -12.36
C LEU A 224 43.83 -19.74 -12.24
N LEU A 225 44.05 -19.26 -11.02
CA LEU A 225 44.66 -17.95 -10.78
C LEU A 225 46.13 -17.88 -11.18
N ALA A 226 46.88 -18.99 -11.11
CA ALA A 226 48.28 -19.06 -11.52
C ALA A 226 48.48 -19.00 -13.05
N THR A 227 47.39 -19.16 -13.83
CA THR A 227 47.40 -19.09 -15.29
C THR A 227 46.92 -17.76 -15.87
N LEU A 228 46.50 -16.81 -15.03
CA LEU A 228 46.14 -15.43 -15.40
C LEU A 228 47.33 -14.49 -15.21
#